data_AF-A0A971P2C7-F1
#
_entry.id   AF-A0A971P2C7-F1
#
_cell.length_a   1.000
_cell.length_b   1.000
_cell.length_c   1.000
_cell.angle_alpha   90.00
_cell.angle_beta   90.00
_cell.angle_gamma   90.00
#
_symmetry.space_group_name_H-M   'P 1'
#
loop_
_entity.id
_entity.type
_entity.pdbx_description
1 polymer ?
#
loop_
_entity_poly.entity_id
_entity_poly.type
_entity_poly.pdbx_seq_one_letter_code
_entity_poly.pdbx_strand_id
1 'polypeptide(L)'
;MKRTAGLLIIALSLVLAAGCSKKEEPVQATPAPEQEARGMLDQVTQTVNQAAQTFAAKIDLDKTVAELKAEAEKMDVATLKEVAAKYKDAIMAKQDQFGDITEKLTAIPMAQRLGDEARQLTGEAQQITESLKALTDRLNVYVNAIKAKGGDVSGLTP
;
A
#
# COMPACT_ATOMS: atom_id res chain seq x y z
N MET A 1 21.37 9.16 -30.61
CA MET A 1 21.11 8.13 -31.66
C MET A 1 20.75 6.85 -30.90
N LYS A 2 19.63 6.14 -31.04
CA LYS A 2 18.53 6.05 -32.00
C LYS A 2 17.23 5.80 -31.21
N ARG A 3 16.12 6.33 -31.72
CA ARG A 3 14.75 6.04 -31.28
C ARG A 3 14.31 4.72 -31.92
N THR A 4 13.58 3.87 -31.21
CA THR A 4 12.75 2.82 -31.81
C THR A 4 11.36 2.87 -31.20
N ALA A 5 10.48 3.50 -31.97
CA ALA A 5 9.03 3.41 -31.84
C ALA A 5 8.59 2.01 -32.29
N GLY A 6 7.74 1.36 -31.49
CA GLY A 6 7.01 0.16 -31.85
C GLY A 6 5.53 0.47 -31.88
N LEU A 7 4.97 0.60 -33.09
CA LEU A 7 3.59 0.93 -33.42
C LEU A 7 3.04 -0.26 -34.22
N LEU A 8 2.01 -0.95 -33.73
CA LEU A 8 1.21 -1.98 -34.45
C LEU A 8 -0.02 -2.33 -33.56
N ILE A 9 -1.17 -1.66 -33.68
CA ILE A 9 -2.34 -1.85 -34.58
C ILE A 9 -3.05 -3.23 -34.41
N ILE A 10 -4.40 -3.16 -34.39
CA ILE A 10 -5.43 -4.18 -34.69
C ILE A 10 -5.89 -4.97 -33.43
N ALA A 11 -7.16 -4.97 -32.97
CA ALA A 11 -8.38 -5.22 -33.74
C ALA A 11 -9.65 -4.59 -33.13
N LEU A 12 -10.46 -4.11 -34.06
CA LEU A 12 -11.82 -3.63 -33.98
C LEU A 12 -12.79 -4.82 -33.90
N SER A 13 -13.66 -4.86 -32.89
CA SER A 13 -14.86 -5.72 -32.90
C SER A 13 -16.05 -4.94 -32.35
N LEU A 14 -16.68 -4.17 -33.25
CA LEU A 14 -18.07 -3.76 -33.12
C LEU A 14 -18.95 -5.00 -33.28
N VAL A 15 -19.80 -5.29 -32.29
CA VAL A 15 -21.02 -6.08 -32.50
C VAL A 15 -22.19 -5.16 -32.16
N LEU A 16 -22.78 -4.56 -33.20
CA LEU A 16 -24.14 -4.06 -33.17
C LEU A 16 -25.08 -5.26 -33.36
N ALA A 17 -25.90 -5.55 -32.37
CA ALA A 17 -27.14 -6.30 -32.56
C ALA A 17 -28.31 -5.36 -32.30
N ALA A 18 -28.94 -4.92 -33.38
CA ALA A 18 -30.24 -4.27 -33.36
C ALA A 18 -31.32 -5.32 -33.10
N GLY A 19 -32.17 -5.08 -32.10
CA GLY A 19 -33.32 -5.91 -31.79
C GLY A 19 -34.42 -5.08 -31.14
N CYS A 20 -35.21 -4.39 -31.95
CA CYS A 20 -36.46 -3.76 -31.51
C CYS A 20 -37.53 -4.83 -31.27
N SER A 21 -38.09 -4.88 -30.06
CA SER A 21 -39.50 -5.22 -29.85
C SER A 21 -40.03 -4.53 -28.60
N LYS A 22 -41.01 -3.67 -28.85
CA LYS A 22 -41.83 -2.91 -27.92
C LYS A 22 -42.54 -3.83 -26.91
N LYS A 23 -42.44 -3.51 -25.62
CA LYS A 23 -43.46 -3.80 -24.62
C LYS A 23 -43.38 -2.78 -23.48
N GLU A 24 -44.49 -2.08 -23.26
CA GLU A 24 -44.68 -1.06 -22.22
C GLU A 24 -45.06 -1.69 -20.86
N GLU A 25 -44.76 -0.92 -19.80
CA GLU A 25 -45.08 -1.03 -18.35
C GLU A 25 -44.29 -2.01 -17.46
N PRO A 26 -44.01 -1.69 -16.16
CA PRO A 26 -44.19 -0.44 -15.40
C PRO A 26 -42.85 0.21 -14.94
N VAL A 27 -42.92 1.47 -14.50
CA VAL A 27 -41.80 2.24 -13.94
C VAL A 27 -41.28 1.59 -12.65
N GLN A 28 -40.21 0.81 -12.77
CA GLN A 28 -39.40 0.34 -11.65
C GLN A 28 -38.30 1.39 -11.41
N ALA A 29 -38.29 1.96 -10.21
CA ALA A 29 -37.26 2.88 -9.76
C ALA A 29 -35.88 2.22 -9.90
N THR A 30 -35.03 2.85 -10.70
CA THR A 30 -33.63 2.49 -10.87
C THR A 30 -32.92 2.47 -9.51
N PRO A 31 -32.30 1.34 -9.09
CA PRO A 31 -31.38 1.36 -7.97
C PRO A 31 -30.16 2.18 -8.35
N ALA A 32 -29.72 3.03 -7.41
CA ALA A 32 -28.58 3.92 -7.54
C ALA A 32 -27.26 3.18 -7.87
N PRO A 33 -26.28 3.84 -8.52
CA PRO A 33 -24.97 3.28 -8.91
C PRO A 33 -24.03 2.95 -7.73
N GLU A 34 -24.53 2.81 -6.49
CA GLU A 34 -23.71 2.57 -5.29
C GLU A 34 -23.10 1.15 -5.21
N GLN A 35 -23.61 0.18 -5.97
CA GLN A 35 -23.14 -1.22 -5.87
C GLN A 35 -21.85 -1.50 -6.66
N GLU A 36 -21.58 -0.79 -7.75
CA GLU A 36 -20.34 -0.97 -8.53
C GLU A 36 -19.12 -0.34 -7.85
N ALA A 37 -19.30 0.78 -7.14
CA ALA A 37 -18.21 1.46 -6.44
C ALA A 37 -17.66 0.64 -5.25
N ARG A 38 -18.52 -0.15 -4.57
CA ARG A 38 -18.11 -1.01 -3.45
C ARG A 38 -17.21 -2.17 -3.89
N GLY A 39 -17.48 -2.77 -5.05
CA GLY A 39 -16.69 -3.91 -5.55
C GLY A 39 -15.24 -3.55 -5.92
N MET A 40 -14.99 -2.33 -6.41
CA MET A 40 -13.64 -1.85 -6.70
C MET A 40 -12.84 -1.55 -5.43
N LEU A 41 -13.47 -1.07 -4.36
CA LEU A 41 -12.80 -0.80 -3.08
C LEU A 41 -12.27 -2.09 -2.44
N ASP A 42 -13.10 -3.15 -2.38
CA ASP A 42 -12.69 -4.44 -1.81
C ASP A 42 -11.50 -5.06 -2.57
N GLN A 43 -11.50 -4.94 -3.91
CA GLN A 43 -10.42 -5.45 -4.75
C GLN A 43 -9.11 -4.68 -4.56
N VAL A 44 -9.20 -3.37 -4.31
CA VAL A 44 -8.04 -2.54 -3.97
C VAL A 44 -7.52 -2.86 -2.58
N THR A 45 -8.39 -3.01 -1.58
CA THR A 45 -8.02 -3.42 -0.21
C THR A 45 -7.33 -4.78 -0.20
N GLN A 46 -7.79 -5.71 -1.04
CA GLN A 46 -7.17 -7.03 -1.19
C GLN A 46 -5.78 -6.93 -1.86
N THR A 47 -5.62 -6.08 -2.87
CA THR A 47 -4.35 -5.86 -3.56
C THR A 47 -3.30 -5.17 -2.67
N VAL A 48 -3.71 -4.16 -1.89
CA VAL A 48 -2.85 -3.46 -0.93
C VAL A 48 -2.39 -4.41 0.20
N ASN A 49 -3.29 -5.28 0.69
CA ASN A 49 -2.91 -6.31 1.66
C ASN A 49 -1.96 -7.35 1.06
N GLN A 50 -2.12 -7.75 -0.20
CA GLN A 50 -1.22 -8.70 -0.85
C GLN A 50 0.20 -8.14 -1.08
N ALA A 51 0.30 -6.86 -1.44
CA ALA A 51 1.58 -6.17 -1.58
C ALA A 51 2.27 -5.95 -0.21
N ALA A 52 1.50 -5.65 0.84
CA ALA A 52 2.03 -5.57 2.20
C ALA A 52 2.50 -6.95 2.72
N GLN A 53 1.80 -8.03 2.38
CA GLN A 53 2.14 -9.40 2.79
C GLN A 53 3.41 -9.93 2.12
N THR A 54 3.70 -9.56 0.87
CA THR A 54 4.93 -10.01 0.17
C THR A 54 6.20 -9.36 0.72
N PHE A 55 6.12 -8.16 1.29
CA PHE A 55 7.23 -7.55 2.04
C PHE A 55 7.33 -8.09 3.48
N ALA A 56 6.20 -8.29 4.15
CA ALA A 56 6.16 -8.91 5.48
C ALA A 56 6.76 -10.33 5.50
N ALA A 57 6.66 -11.08 4.39
CA ALA A 57 7.28 -12.40 4.27
C ALA A 57 8.83 -12.39 4.36
N LYS A 58 9.48 -11.23 4.24
CA LYS A 58 10.95 -11.09 4.32
C LYS A 58 11.46 -10.47 5.62
N ILE A 59 10.58 -9.92 6.45
CA ILE A 59 10.94 -9.21 7.69
C ILE A 59 10.08 -9.77 8.80
N ASP A 60 10.70 -10.35 9.82
CA ASP A 60 9.99 -10.90 10.97
C ASP A 60 9.40 -9.76 11.82
N LEU A 61 8.08 -9.58 11.70
CA LEU A 61 7.32 -8.58 12.46
C LEU A 61 6.75 -9.15 13.76
N ASP A 62 6.97 -10.43 14.06
CA ASP A 62 6.51 -11.05 15.31
C ASP A 62 7.58 -10.92 16.39
N LYS A 63 8.85 -10.75 16.00
CA LYS A 63 9.94 -10.45 16.94
C LYS A 63 9.71 -9.14 17.70
N THR A 64 9.94 -9.22 19.00
CA THR A 64 9.95 -8.08 19.92
C THR A 64 11.20 -7.23 19.72
N VAL A 65 11.14 -5.95 20.10
CA VAL A 65 12.30 -5.05 20.06
C VAL A 65 13.48 -5.60 20.89
N ALA A 66 13.21 -6.29 21.99
CA ALA A 66 14.24 -6.90 22.83
C ALA A 66 14.98 -8.04 22.13
N GLU A 67 14.25 -8.93 21.44
CA GLU A 67 14.84 -10.02 20.66
C GLU A 67 15.66 -9.48 19.50
N LEU A 68 15.14 -8.48 18.77
CA LEU A 68 15.86 -7.83 17.68
C LEU A 68 17.16 -7.18 18.18
N LYS A 69 17.15 -6.58 19.38
CA LYS A 69 18.35 -6.00 19.99
C LYS A 69 19.40 -7.09 20.28
N ALA A 70 18.99 -8.18 20.92
CA ALA A 70 19.88 -9.29 21.23
C ALA A 70 20.45 -9.98 19.96
N GLU A 71 19.67 -10.01 18.88
CA GLU A 71 20.11 -10.49 17.58
C GLU A 71 21.11 -9.52 16.91
N ALA A 72 20.79 -8.23 16.89
CA ALA A 72 21.63 -7.19 16.30
C ALA A 72 23.01 -7.08 16.97
N GLU A 73 23.12 -7.33 18.28
CA GLU A 73 24.39 -7.35 18.99
C GLU A 73 25.37 -8.41 18.44
N LYS A 74 24.83 -9.53 17.95
CA LYS A 74 25.59 -10.67 17.41
C LYS A 74 25.95 -10.53 15.94
N MET A 75 25.30 -9.62 15.22
CA MET A 75 25.54 -9.39 13.79
C MET A 75 26.79 -8.54 13.56
N ASP A 76 27.43 -8.73 12.41
CA ASP A 76 28.45 -7.82 11.89
C ASP A 76 27.82 -6.59 11.22
N VAL A 77 28.64 -5.56 10.96
CA VAL A 77 28.17 -4.29 10.41
C VAL A 77 27.54 -4.45 9.02
N ALA A 78 28.02 -5.35 8.17
CA ALA A 78 27.46 -5.53 6.83
C ALA A 78 26.07 -6.16 6.90
N THR A 79 25.91 -7.21 7.71
CA THR A 79 24.60 -7.84 7.95
C THR A 79 23.61 -6.86 8.56
N LEU A 80 24.03 -6.06 9.56
CA LEU A 80 23.17 -5.04 10.16
C LEU A 80 22.68 -4.01 9.13
N LYS A 81 23.54 -3.57 8.21
CA LYS A 81 23.17 -2.63 7.13
C LYS A 81 22.16 -3.25 6.17
N GLU A 82 22.34 -4.51 5.80
CA GLU A 82 21.39 -5.21 4.92
C GLU A 82 20.00 -5.32 5.57
N VAL A 83 19.94 -5.68 6.85
CA VAL A 83 18.67 -5.79 7.59
C VAL A 83 18.04 -4.41 7.77
N ALA A 84 18.83 -3.39 8.14
CA ALA A 84 18.34 -2.01 8.25
C ALA A 84 17.77 -1.49 6.92
N ALA A 85 18.43 -1.81 5.79
CA ALA A 85 17.93 -1.44 4.47
C ALA A 85 16.55 -2.06 4.18
N LYS A 86 16.33 -3.33 4.55
CA LYS A 86 15.00 -3.98 4.41
C LYS A 86 13.91 -3.25 5.21
N TYR A 87 14.19 -2.85 6.45
CA TYR A 87 13.23 -2.06 7.24
C TYR A 87 12.99 -0.68 6.63
N LYS A 88 14.03 0.00 6.12
CA LYS A 88 13.88 1.26 5.40
C LYS A 88 12.97 1.10 4.18
N ASP A 89 13.20 0.10 3.33
CA ASP A 89 12.39 -0.15 2.15
C ASP A 89 10.92 -0.42 2.52
N ALA A 90 10.70 -1.17 3.60
CA ALA A 90 9.34 -1.42 4.11
C ALA A 90 8.67 -0.14 4.64
N ILE A 91 9.43 0.77 5.28
CA ILE A 91 8.93 2.08 5.71
C ILE A 91 8.54 2.92 4.50
N MET A 92 9.39 3.00 3.47
CA MET A 92 9.09 3.75 2.25
C MET A 92 7.83 3.23 1.56
N ALA A 93 7.70 1.91 1.40
CA ALA A 93 6.49 1.31 0.82
C ALA A 93 5.22 1.62 1.65
N LYS A 94 5.33 1.66 2.98
CA LYS A 94 4.20 2.05 3.86
C LYS A 94 3.89 3.54 3.79
N GLN A 95 4.89 4.40 3.61
CA GLN A 95 4.68 5.83 3.38
C GLN A 95 3.96 6.09 2.05
N ASP A 96 4.30 5.35 1.00
CA ASP A 96 3.59 5.42 -0.29
C ASP A 96 2.11 5.02 -0.12
N GLN A 97 1.84 3.89 0.56
CA GLN A 97 0.47 3.47 0.87
C GLN A 97 -0.29 4.51 1.70
N PHE A 98 0.37 5.16 2.67
CA PHE A 98 -0.22 6.24 3.44
C PHE A 98 -0.57 7.45 2.57
N GLY A 99 0.30 7.78 1.60
CA GLY A 99 0.07 8.78 0.57
C GLY A 99 -1.20 8.50 -0.21
N ASP A 100 -1.35 7.28 -0.74
CA ASP A 100 -2.54 6.86 -1.50
C ASP A 100 -3.84 7.01 -0.70
N ILE A 101 -3.84 6.62 0.58
CA ILE A 101 -5.01 6.77 1.44
C ILE A 101 -5.32 8.24 1.70
N THR A 102 -4.29 9.06 1.91
CA THR A 102 -4.45 10.50 2.10
C THR A 102 -5.05 11.15 0.86
N GLU A 103 -4.58 10.79 -0.33
CA GLU A 103 -5.14 11.27 -1.60
C GLU A 103 -6.63 10.89 -1.73
N LYS A 104 -6.99 9.63 -1.46
CA LYS A 104 -8.40 9.19 -1.45
C LYS A 104 -9.25 9.98 -0.45
N LEU A 105 -8.78 10.16 0.78
CA LEU A 105 -9.48 10.97 1.79
C LEU A 105 -9.66 12.44 1.34
N THR A 106 -8.67 13.01 0.65
CA THR A 106 -8.79 14.37 0.12
C THR A 106 -9.80 14.49 -1.02
N ALA A 107 -9.93 13.44 -1.84
CA ALA A 107 -10.88 13.37 -2.94
C ALA A 107 -12.35 13.23 -2.48
N ILE A 108 -12.61 12.75 -1.26
CA ILE A 108 -13.97 12.62 -0.73
C ILE A 108 -14.60 14.01 -0.51
N PRO A 109 -15.77 14.28 -1.13
CA PRO A 109 -16.51 15.53 -0.93
C PRO A 109 -16.82 15.78 0.54
N MET A 110 -16.82 17.05 0.98
CA MET A 110 -17.06 17.41 2.38
C MET A 110 -18.34 16.80 2.97
N ALA A 111 -19.41 16.76 2.18
CA ALA A 111 -20.70 16.18 2.59
C ALA A 111 -20.62 14.67 2.91
N GLN A 112 -19.61 13.96 2.40
CA GLN A 112 -19.44 12.51 2.53
C GLN A 112 -18.31 12.13 3.50
N ARG A 113 -17.56 13.09 4.06
CA ARG A 113 -16.41 12.83 4.95
C ARG A 113 -16.76 12.17 6.29
N LEU A 114 -18.03 12.12 6.65
CA LEU A 114 -18.51 11.40 7.84
C LEU A 114 -19.15 10.04 7.49
N GLY A 115 -19.19 9.70 6.20
CA GLY A 115 -19.70 8.42 5.72
C GLY A 115 -18.73 7.26 5.97
N ASP A 116 -19.20 6.06 5.68
CA ASP A 116 -18.49 4.82 5.99
C ASP A 116 -17.14 4.71 5.27
N GLU A 117 -17.05 5.16 4.01
CA GLU A 117 -15.81 5.15 3.23
C GLU A 117 -14.71 6.01 3.88
N ALA A 118 -15.03 7.24 4.27
CA ALA A 118 -14.08 8.14 4.92
C ALA A 118 -13.62 7.59 6.29
N ARG A 119 -14.52 6.94 7.04
CA ARG A 119 -14.20 6.28 8.30
C ARG A 119 -13.28 5.09 8.09
N GLN A 120 -13.56 4.26 7.07
CA GLN A 120 -12.71 3.12 6.73
C GLN A 120 -11.30 3.58 6.35
N LEU A 121 -11.17 4.54 5.43
CA LEU A 121 -9.87 5.08 5.04
C LEU A 121 -9.12 5.71 6.22
N THR A 122 -9.83 6.37 7.14
CA THR A 122 -9.22 6.89 8.37
C THR A 122 -8.69 5.76 9.26
N GLY A 123 -9.44 4.66 9.39
CA GLY A 123 -8.99 3.47 10.13
C GLY A 123 -7.76 2.81 9.49
N GLU A 124 -7.76 2.66 8.17
CA GLU A 124 -6.60 2.14 7.43
C GLU A 124 -5.38 3.07 7.59
N ALA A 125 -5.55 4.39 7.52
CA ALA A 125 -4.48 5.36 7.77
C ALA A 125 -3.89 5.25 9.19
N GLN A 126 -4.72 5.02 10.21
CA GLN A 126 -4.28 4.79 11.58
C GLN A 126 -3.44 3.51 11.68
N GLN A 127 -3.91 2.40 11.10
CA GLN A 127 -3.17 1.13 11.08
C GLN A 127 -1.81 1.27 10.37
N ILE A 128 -1.75 1.99 9.25
CA ILE A 128 -0.48 2.26 8.57
C ILE A 128 0.45 3.10 9.44
N THR A 129 -0.08 4.12 10.14
CA THR A 129 0.71 4.96 11.06
C THR A 129 1.30 4.13 12.21
N GLU A 130 0.53 3.23 12.80
CA GLU A 130 1.01 2.30 13.82
C GLU A 130 2.10 1.36 13.29
N SER A 131 1.89 0.82 12.08
CA SER A 131 2.86 -0.02 11.39
C SER A 131 4.17 0.73 11.09
N LEU A 132 4.09 1.97 10.60
CA LEU A 132 5.24 2.84 10.36
C LEU A 132 6.04 3.11 11.63
N LYS A 133 5.34 3.37 12.75
CA LYS A 133 5.99 3.52 14.05
C LYS A 133 6.73 2.24 14.45
N ALA A 134 6.08 1.09 14.38
CA ALA A 134 6.69 -0.19 14.73
C ALA A 134 7.91 -0.50 13.85
N LEU A 135 7.83 -0.28 12.53
CA LEU A 135 8.95 -0.48 11.61
C LEU A 135 10.11 0.48 11.91
N THR A 136 9.82 1.74 12.22
CA THR A 136 10.83 2.74 12.59
C THR A 136 11.53 2.38 13.90
N ASP A 137 10.77 1.96 14.91
CA ASP A 137 11.32 1.52 16.20
C ASP A 137 12.26 0.32 16.00
N ARG A 138 11.92 -0.60 15.09
CA ARG A 138 12.77 -1.75 14.72
C ARG A 138 14.00 -1.34 13.91
N LEU A 139 13.86 -0.47 12.91
CA LEU A 139 15.00 0.09 12.15
C LEU A 139 16.03 0.72 13.10
N ASN A 140 15.55 1.47 14.11
CA ASN A 140 16.41 2.11 15.09
C ASN A 140 17.25 1.13 15.90
N VAL A 141 16.77 -0.10 16.15
CA VAL A 141 17.59 -1.15 16.79
C VAL A 141 18.85 -1.43 15.97
N TYR A 142 18.69 -1.65 14.67
CA TYR A 142 19.80 -1.96 13.77
C TYR A 142 20.71 -0.75 13.54
N VAL A 143 20.15 0.44 13.33
CA VAL A 143 20.91 1.70 13.20
C VAL A 143 21.77 1.96 14.43
N ASN A 144 21.23 1.74 15.63
CA ASN A 144 21.97 1.91 16.88
C ASN A 144 23.08 0.86 17.02
N ALA A 145 22.84 -0.40 16.64
CA ALA A 145 23.86 -1.44 16.63
C ALA A 145 25.00 -1.12 15.64
N ILE A 146 24.69 -0.58 14.46
CA ILE A 146 25.69 -0.12 13.48
C ILE A 146 26.55 0.99 14.08
N LYS A 147 25.93 2.02 14.68
CA LYS A 147 26.64 3.12 15.33
C LYS A 147 27.55 2.63 16.46
N ALA A 148 27.06 1.72 17.31
CA ALA A 148 27.82 1.17 18.42
C ALA A 148 29.06 0.40 17.96
N LYS A 149 29.04 -0.18 16.75
CA LYS A 149 30.16 -0.87 16.10
C LYS A 149 31.02 0.07 15.23
N GLY A 150 30.79 1.38 15.28
CA GLY A 150 31.53 2.39 14.49
C GLY A 150 31.18 2.39 13.00
N GLY A 151 30.06 1.78 12.60
CA GLY A 151 29.62 1.77 11.22
C GLY A 151 28.92 3.06 10.81
N ASP A 152 29.04 3.40 9.52
CA ASP A 152 28.29 4.49 8.91
C ASP A 152 26.81 4.12 8.69
N VAL A 153 25.90 5.02 9.05
CA VAL A 153 24.45 4.88 8.89
C VAL A 153 23.87 5.83 7.85
N SER A 154 24.73 6.56 7.14
CA SER A 154 24.31 7.43 6.04
C SER A 154 23.57 6.61 4.98
N GLY A 155 22.33 7.02 4.68
CA GLY A 155 21.44 6.31 3.75
C GLY A 155 20.46 5.33 4.39
N LEU A 156 20.51 5.12 5.71
CA LEU A 156 19.54 4.30 6.45
C LEU A 156 18.42 5.10 7.12
N THR A 157 18.42 6.42 6.98
CA THR A 157 17.28 7.25 7.35
C THR A 157 16.20 7.15 6.27
N PRO A 158 14.94 6.84 6.62
CA PRO A 158 13.80 6.97 5.71
C PRO A 158 13.63 8.40 5.21
#